data_AF-A0A1Y1NG57-F1
#
_entry.id   AF-A0A1Y1NG57-F1
#
_cell.length_a   1.000
_cell.length_b   1.000
_cell.length_c   1.000
_cell.angle_alpha   90.00
_cell.angle_beta   90.00
_cell.angle_gamma   90.00
#
_symmetry.space_group_name_H-M   'P 1'
#
loop_
_entity.id
_entity.type
_entity.pdbx_description
1 polymer ?
#
loop_
_entity_poly.entity_id
_entity_poly.type
_entity_poly.pdbx_seq_one_letter_code
_entity_poly.pdbx_strand_id
1 'polypeptide(L)'
;MENVLRSNEAFLLGKWLSAAKNFASLNGETLLEEEKLYEYNARNQITLWGPNGEINDYACKQWSGMVSDYYHERWFLFVTSMNESLVQNVPFREAAVVKRVFKEIEEPFTFSRKAYPEYASGDTVLIAQELMEKWWPKQHCRFERANDFNLRDIFEIRPTVIVVK
;
A
#
# COMPACT_ATOMS: atom_id res chain seq x y z
N MET A 1 0.58 5.53 7.90
CA MET A 1 0.53 4.26 7.16
C MET A 1 1.91 3.62 7.06
N GLU A 2 2.90 4.26 6.42
CA GLU A 2 4.27 3.72 6.29
C GLU A 2 4.86 3.19 7.61
N ASN A 3 4.79 3.99 8.69
CA ASN A 3 5.38 3.61 9.98
C ASN A 3 4.81 2.31 10.58
N VAL A 4 3.51 2.06 10.47
CA VAL A 4 2.89 0.85 11.03
C VAL A 4 3.15 -0.39 10.17
N LEU A 5 3.36 -0.21 8.87
CA LEU A 5 3.76 -1.32 8.00
C LEU A 5 5.21 -1.72 8.26
N ARG A 6 6.09 -0.73 8.52
CA ARG A 6 7.50 -0.97 8.80
C ARG A 6 7.75 -1.72 10.11
N SER A 7 6.80 -1.72 11.04
CA SER A 7 6.95 -2.40 12.33
C SER A 7 6.67 -3.91 12.30
N ASN A 8 6.33 -4.47 11.13
CA ASN A 8 6.09 -5.91 10.98
C ASN A 8 6.73 -6.46 9.70
N GLU A 9 7.50 -7.54 9.87
CA GLU A 9 8.29 -8.17 8.81
C GLU A 9 7.48 -8.66 7.61
N ALA A 10 6.21 -9.03 7.81
CA ALA A 10 5.32 -9.51 6.75
C ALA A 10 4.91 -8.40 5.75
N PHE A 11 5.15 -7.13 6.11
CA PHE A 11 4.75 -5.98 5.31
C PHE A 11 5.94 -5.19 4.76
N LEU A 12 7.11 -5.81 4.60
CA LEU A 12 8.31 -5.14 4.10
C LEU A 12 8.57 -5.46 2.62
N LEU A 13 8.60 -4.42 1.77
CA LEU A 13 8.99 -4.57 0.36
C LEU A 13 10.42 -5.12 0.22
N GLY A 14 11.33 -4.74 1.12
CA GLY A 14 12.73 -5.18 1.09
C GLY A 14 12.87 -6.70 1.09
N LYS A 15 12.06 -7.41 1.88
CA LYS A 15 12.08 -8.88 1.94
C LYS A 15 11.67 -9.51 0.60
N TRP A 16 10.63 -8.98 -0.05
CA TRP A 16 10.17 -9.45 -1.35
C TRP A 16 11.25 -9.28 -2.43
N LEU A 17 11.85 -8.08 -2.51
CA LEU A 17 12.86 -7.78 -3.51
C LEU A 17 14.18 -8.53 -3.26
N SER A 18 14.57 -8.69 -2.00
CA SER A 18 15.74 -9.49 -1.59
C SER A 18 15.55 -10.96 -1.98
N ALA A 19 14.39 -11.55 -1.66
CA ALA A 19 14.06 -12.91 -2.05
C ALA A 19 14.12 -13.09 -3.58
N ALA A 20 13.54 -12.17 -4.36
CA ALA A 20 13.58 -12.22 -5.81
C ALA A 20 15.01 -12.21 -6.38
N LYS A 21 15.88 -11.32 -5.88
CA LYS A 21 17.29 -11.28 -6.30
C LYS A 21 18.04 -12.56 -5.95
N ASN A 22 17.77 -13.16 -4.80
CA ASN A 22 18.42 -14.39 -4.35
C ASN A 22 18.06 -15.63 -5.18
N PHE A 23 17.04 -15.56 -6.05
CA PHE A 23 16.79 -16.62 -7.03
C PHE A 23 17.79 -16.62 -8.19
N ALA A 24 18.54 -15.53 -8.40
CA ALA A 24 19.56 -15.48 -9.44
C ALA A 24 20.67 -16.53 -9.18
N SER A 25 21.08 -17.24 -10.22
CA SER A 25 22.05 -18.32 -10.19
C SER A 25 23.13 -18.12 -11.24
N LEU A 26 24.36 -18.57 -10.95
CA LEU A 26 25.55 -18.40 -11.79
C LEU A 26 25.56 -19.34 -13.03
N ASN A 27 24.45 -19.46 -13.76
CA ASN A 27 24.36 -20.33 -14.92
C ASN A 27 24.27 -19.50 -16.22
N GLY A 28 25.43 -19.18 -16.80
CA GLY A 28 25.56 -18.69 -18.17
C GLY A 28 25.35 -17.18 -18.40
N GLU A 29 24.51 -16.51 -17.61
CA GLU A 29 24.39 -15.04 -17.57
C GLU A 29 25.25 -14.43 -16.45
N THR A 30 25.56 -13.13 -16.53
CA THR A 30 26.23 -12.44 -15.43
C THR A 30 25.24 -12.36 -14.26
N LEU A 31 25.58 -12.86 -13.07
CA LEU A 31 24.73 -12.84 -11.87
C LEU A 31 23.99 -11.50 -11.66
N LEU A 32 24.68 -10.39 -11.90
CA LEU A 32 24.12 -9.05 -11.78
C LEU A 32 22.95 -8.77 -12.74
N GLU A 33 23.00 -9.29 -13.97
CA GLU A 33 21.97 -9.10 -15.00
C GLU A 33 20.68 -9.82 -14.60
N GLU A 34 20.80 -11.07 -14.16
CA GLU A 34 19.67 -11.88 -13.68
C GLU A 34 19.05 -11.29 -12.41
N GLU A 35 19.85 -10.79 -11.46
CA GLU A 35 19.34 -10.04 -10.31
C GLU A 35 18.54 -8.80 -10.72
N LYS A 36 18.97 -8.06 -11.76
CA LYS A 36 18.20 -6.91 -12.26
C LYS A 36 16.85 -7.36 -12.81
N LEU A 37 16.86 -8.43 -13.60
CA LEU A 37 15.67 -8.97 -14.24
C LEU A 37 14.66 -9.46 -13.20
N TYR A 38 15.10 -10.18 -12.17
CA TYR A 38 14.23 -10.66 -11.11
C TYR A 38 13.71 -9.54 -10.21
N GLU A 39 14.52 -8.52 -9.91
CA GLU A 39 14.03 -7.34 -9.20
C GLU A 39 13.00 -6.56 -10.02
N TYR A 40 13.23 -6.39 -11.33
CA TYR A 40 12.27 -5.80 -12.26
C TYR A 40 10.95 -6.58 -12.26
N ASN A 41 11.01 -7.90 -12.44
CA ASN A 41 9.82 -8.76 -12.45
C ASN A 41 9.05 -8.68 -11.13
N ALA A 42 9.77 -8.67 -10.00
CA ALA A 42 9.19 -8.59 -8.66
C ALA A 42 8.47 -7.27 -8.40
N ARG A 43 9.03 -6.14 -8.88
CA ARG A 43 8.38 -4.82 -8.80
C ARG A 43 7.18 -4.74 -9.73
N ASN A 44 7.37 -5.13 -10.99
CA ASN A 44 6.35 -5.06 -12.02
C ASN A 44 5.11 -5.87 -11.63
N GLN A 45 5.29 -7.08 -11.08
CA GLN A 45 4.18 -7.96 -10.68
C GLN A 45 3.27 -7.31 -9.63
N ILE A 46 3.80 -6.50 -8.71
CA ILE A 46 3.00 -5.89 -7.63
C ILE A 46 2.52 -4.46 -7.97
N THR A 47 2.84 -3.96 -9.17
CA THR A 47 2.45 -2.64 -9.68
C THR A 47 1.74 -2.73 -11.03
N LEU A 48 2.48 -2.56 -12.14
CA LEU A 48 1.97 -2.43 -13.51
C LEU A 48 1.46 -3.75 -14.10
N TRP A 49 1.91 -4.88 -13.56
CA TRP A 49 1.61 -6.26 -13.97
C TRP A 49 2.06 -6.65 -15.38
N GLY A 50 2.45 -5.69 -16.21
CA GLY A 50 3.09 -5.88 -17.50
C GLY A 50 3.86 -4.62 -17.92
N PRO A 51 4.59 -4.67 -19.05
CA PRO A 51 5.53 -3.62 -19.43
C PRO A 51 4.88 -2.25 -19.68
N ASN A 52 3.58 -2.20 -19.95
CA ASN A 52 2.86 -0.96 -20.24
C ASN A 52 1.71 -0.67 -19.25
N GLY A 53 1.64 -1.38 -18.12
CA GLY A 53 0.55 -1.20 -17.16
C GLY A 53 -0.75 -1.91 -17.56
N GLU A 54 -0.65 -3.09 -18.17
CA GLU A 54 -1.76 -3.85 -18.74
C GLU A 54 -2.87 -4.15 -17.72
N ILE A 55 -2.50 -4.46 -16.47
CA ILE A 55 -3.46 -4.67 -15.37
C ILE A 55 -2.93 -3.99 -14.10
N ASN A 56 -2.80 -2.66 -14.18
CA ASN A 56 -2.26 -1.83 -13.11
C ASN A 56 -2.96 -2.08 -11.75
N ASP A 57 -2.15 -2.17 -10.69
CA ASP A 57 -2.54 -2.40 -9.29
C ASP A 57 -3.26 -3.73 -8.99
N TYR A 58 -3.34 -4.68 -9.94
CA TYR A 58 -4.04 -5.95 -9.72
C TYR A 58 -3.53 -6.74 -8.52
N ALA A 59 -2.21 -6.84 -8.39
CA ALA A 59 -1.56 -7.51 -7.26
C ALA A 59 -0.95 -6.50 -6.27
N CYS A 60 -1.61 -5.36 -6.06
CA CYS A 60 -1.19 -4.35 -5.10
C CYS A 60 -0.91 -4.94 -3.71
N LYS A 61 0.00 -4.30 -2.97
CA LYS A 61 0.42 -4.70 -1.62
C LYS A 61 0.53 -3.49 -0.72
N GLN A 62 0.00 -3.60 0.50
CA GLN A 62 0.19 -2.61 1.54
C GLN A 62 1.51 -2.87 2.27
N TRP A 63 2.63 -2.63 1.59
CA TRP A 63 3.96 -2.83 2.15
C TRP A 63 4.67 -1.49 2.43
N SER A 64 5.49 -1.47 3.48
CA SER A 64 6.47 -0.43 3.74
C SER A 64 7.44 -0.34 2.56
N GLY A 65 7.76 0.88 2.13
CA GLY A 65 8.47 1.18 0.89
C GLY A 65 7.53 1.37 -0.31
N MET A 66 6.56 0.46 -0.52
CA MET A 66 5.53 0.66 -1.57
C MET A 66 4.65 1.87 -1.24
N VAL A 67 4.22 1.98 0.02
CA VAL A 67 3.37 3.09 0.45
C VAL A 67 4.09 4.42 0.33
N SER A 68 5.36 4.51 0.70
CA SER A 68 6.13 5.76 0.61
C SER A 68 6.52 6.15 -0.81
N ASP A 69 6.94 5.21 -1.65
CA ASP A 69 7.62 5.54 -2.91
C ASP A 69 6.77 5.28 -4.15
N TYR A 70 5.67 4.56 -4.02
CA TYR A 70 4.74 4.28 -5.11
C TYR A 70 3.39 4.95 -4.84
N TYR A 71 2.68 4.54 -3.79
CA TYR A 71 1.32 5.04 -3.57
C TYR A 71 1.28 6.51 -3.10
N HIS A 72 2.14 6.89 -2.16
CA HIS A 72 2.19 8.27 -1.66
C HIS A 72 2.51 9.25 -2.79
N GLU A 73 3.54 8.97 -3.60
CA GLU A 73 3.92 9.85 -4.72
C GLU A 73 2.78 10.00 -5.74
N ARG A 74 2.02 8.92 -6.03
CA ARG A 74 0.86 8.98 -6.94
C ARG A 74 -0.21 9.92 -6.40
N TRP A 75 -0.55 9.76 -5.12
CA TRP A 75 -1.53 10.62 -4.44
C TRP A 75 -1.05 12.07 -4.33
N PHE A 76 0.23 12.27 -4.02
CA PHE A 76 0.83 13.60 -3.92
C PHE A 76 0.75 14.34 -5.25
N LEU A 77 1.13 13.69 -6.35
CA LEU A 77 1.05 14.27 -7.69
C LEU A 77 -0.39 14.60 -8.09
N PHE A 78 -1.33 13.70 -7.80
CA PHE A 78 -2.76 13.89 -8.06
C PHE A 78 -3.33 15.09 -7.29
N VAL A 79 -3.14 15.14 -5.97
CA VAL A 79 -3.64 16.22 -5.11
C VAL A 79 -2.99 17.55 -5.46
N THR A 80 -1.69 17.57 -5.75
CA THR A 80 -0.98 18.78 -6.16
C THR A 80 -1.53 19.30 -7.49
N SER A 81 -1.73 18.44 -8.48
CA SER A 81 -2.29 18.83 -9.79
C SER A 81 -3.74 19.34 -9.68
N MET A 82 -4.54 18.77 -8.77
CA MET A 82 -5.88 19.29 -8.48
C MET A 82 -5.80 20.68 -7.84
N ASN A 83 -4.94 20.86 -6.84
CA ASN A 83 -4.76 22.15 -6.18
C ASN A 83 -4.28 23.23 -7.15
N GLU A 84 -3.34 22.92 -8.04
CA GLU A 84 -2.89 23.82 -9.12
C GLU A 84 -4.05 24.24 -10.03
N SER A 85 -4.89 23.29 -10.42
CA SER A 85 -6.05 23.55 -11.27
C SER A 85 -7.05 24.51 -10.59
N LEU A 86 -7.27 24.32 -9.28
CA LEU A 86 -8.12 25.19 -8.47
C LEU A 86 -7.55 26.61 -8.34
N VAL A 87 -6.25 26.74 -8.00
CA VAL A 87 -5.59 28.03 -7.82
C VAL A 87 -5.52 28.82 -9.13
N GLN A 88 -5.27 28.15 -10.26
CA GLN A 88 -5.18 28.77 -11.57
C GLN A 88 -6.55 28.95 -12.24
N ASN A 89 -7.63 28.44 -11.63
CA ASN A 89 -8.98 28.43 -12.17
C ASN A 89 -9.06 27.83 -13.59
N VAL A 90 -8.37 26.70 -13.79
CA VAL A 90 -8.38 25.93 -15.04
C VAL A 90 -9.03 24.56 -14.83
N PRO A 91 -9.65 23.96 -15.86
CA PRO A 91 -10.21 22.63 -15.74
C PRO A 91 -9.14 21.58 -15.41
N PHE A 92 -9.42 20.71 -14.44
CA PHE A 92 -8.55 19.58 -14.12
C PHE A 92 -8.51 18.58 -15.28
N ARG A 93 -7.30 18.32 -15.81
CA ARG A 93 -7.09 17.41 -16.95
C ARG A 93 -6.60 16.06 -16.47
N GLU A 94 -7.53 15.19 -16.09
CA GLU A 94 -7.24 13.85 -15.54
C GLU A 94 -6.28 13.03 -16.42
N ALA A 95 -6.54 12.94 -17.73
CA ALA A 95 -5.70 12.16 -18.65
C ALA A 95 -4.23 12.62 -18.68
N ALA A 96 -3.98 13.92 -18.49
CA ALA A 96 -2.63 14.45 -18.40
C ALA A 96 -1.94 14.02 -17.08
N VAL A 97 -2.69 14.02 -15.97
CA VAL A 97 -2.18 13.58 -14.67
C VAL A 97 -1.90 12.08 -14.66
N VAL A 98 -2.79 11.26 -15.22
CA VAL A 98 -2.56 9.80 -15.35
C VAL A 98 -1.28 9.54 -16.16
N LYS A 99 -1.07 10.24 -17.28
CA LYS A 99 0.15 10.12 -18.09
C LYS A 99 1.40 10.54 -17.32
N ARG A 100 1.31 11.58 -16.48
CA ARG A 100 2.41 12.01 -15.61
C ARG A 100 2.69 10.99 -14.51
N VAL A 101 1.66 10.48 -13.84
CA VAL A 101 1.76 9.42 -12.83
C VAL A 101 2.52 8.22 -13.38
N PHE A 102 2.14 7.74 -14.57
CA PHE A 102 2.83 6.61 -15.20
C PHE A 102 4.32 6.89 -15.41
N LYS A 103 4.65 8.04 -16.05
CA LYS A 103 6.02 8.38 -16.45
C LYS A 103 6.94 8.80 -15.31
N GLU A 104 6.40 9.54 -14.34
CA GLU A 104 7.17 10.14 -13.25
C GLU A 104 7.31 9.16 -12.07
N ILE A 105 6.39 8.20 -11.93
CA ILE A 105 6.30 7.36 -10.74
C ILE A 105 6.23 5.87 -11.09
N GLU A 106 5.22 5.42 -11.83
CA GLU A 106 4.94 3.99 -11.93
C GLU A 106 6.00 3.21 -12.74
N GLU A 107 6.41 3.75 -13.88
CA GLU A 107 7.47 3.20 -14.72
C GLU A 107 8.84 3.30 -14.02
N PRO A 108 9.29 4.47 -13.53
CA PRO A 108 10.56 4.56 -12.80
C PRO A 108 10.65 3.67 -11.56
N PHE A 109 9.54 3.48 -10.82
CA PHE A 109 9.52 2.60 -9.66
C PHE A 109 9.87 1.15 -10.05
N THR A 110 9.36 0.70 -11.20
CA THR A 110 9.55 -0.66 -11.72
C THR A 110 11.01 -0.93 -12.10
N PHE A 111 11.69 0.06 -12.67
CA PHE A 111 13.11 -0.04 -13.06
C PHE A 111 14.10 0.37 -11.95
N SER A 112 13.60 0.91 -10.84
CA SER A 112 14.43 1.36 -9.73
C SER A 112 15.19 0.20 -9.07
N ARG A 113 16.40 0.49 -8.58
CA ARG A 113 17.22 -0.41 -7.75
C ARG A 113 17.35 0.09 -6.30
N LYS A 114 16.44 0.99 -5.87
CA LYS A 114 16.41 1.48 -4.48
C LYS A 114 16.26 0.31 -3.52
N ALA A 115 17.20 0.18 -2.58
CA ALA A 115 17.13 -0.80 -1.51
C ALA A 115 16.12 -0.37 -0.44
N TYR A 116 15.42 -1.36 0.14
CA TYR A 116 14.46 -1.17 1.21
C TYR A 116 14.84 -2.02 2.43
N PRO A 117 14.47 -1.62 3.65
CA PRO A 117 14.74 -2.40 4.85
C PRO A 117 14.14 -3.81 4.79
N GLU A 118 14.93 -4.80 5.21
CA GLU A 118 14.50 -6.21 5.31
C GLU A 118 14.08 -6.60 6.74
N TYR A 119 14.35 -5.75 7.72
CA TYR A 119 14.03 -5.97 9.13
C TYR A 119 13.01 -4.96 9.61
N ALA A 120 12.08 -5.41 10.45
CA ALA A 120 11.06 -4.57 11.02
C ALA A 120 11.65 -3.57 12.03
N SER A 121 11.02 -2.41 12.15
CA SER A 121 11.42 -1.37 13.10
C SER A 121 10.21 -0.64 13.67
N GLY A 122 10.17 -0.53 15.00
CA GLY A 122 9.08 0.09 15.77
C GLY A 122 8.20 -0.92 16.50
N ASP A 123 7.43 -0.44 17.46
CA ASP A 123 6.42 -1.23 18.18
C ASP A 123 5.07 -1.09 17.47
N THR A 124 4.57 -2.20 16.93
CA THR A 124 3.31 -2.21 16.16
C THR A 124 2.11 -1.79 17.01
N VAL A 125 2.05 -2.17 18.28
CA VAL A 125 0.91 -1.87 19.16
C VAL A 125 0.90 -0.40 19.51
N LEU A 126 2.05 0.15 19.89
CA LEU A 126 2.17 1.57 20.23
C LEU A 126 1.84 2.46 19.02
N ILE A 127 2.41 2.17 17.84
CA ILE A 127 2.13 2.93 16.62
C ILE A 127 0.64 2.83 16.25
N ALA A 128 0.02 1.66 16.40
CA ALA A 128 -1.40 1.48 16.14
C ALA A 128 -2.27 2.31 17.10
N GLN A 129 -1.91 2.37 18.38
CA GLN A 129 -2.59 3.23 19.37
C GLN A 129 -2.47 4.70 18.99
N GLU A 130 -1.28 5.19 18.65
CA GLU A 130 -1.07 6.57 18.20
C GLU A 130 -1.90 6.92 16.96
N LEU A 131 -1.96 6.00 15.98
CA LEU A 131 -2.76 6.18 14.78
C LEU A 131 -4.26 6.22 15.09
N MET A 132 -4.72 5.32 15.97
CA MET A 132 -6.11 5.32 16.44
C MET A 132 -6.44 6.64 17.12
N GLU A 133 -5.63 7.11 18.08
CA GLU A 133 -5.88 8.36 18.78
C GLU A 133 -5.93 9.58 17.84
N LYS A 134 -5.08 9.58 16.81
CA LYS A 134 -4.97 10.69 15.86
C LYS A 134 -6.10 10.71 14.82
N TRP A 135 -6.43 9.57 14.24
CA TRP A 135 -7.31 9.48 13.06
C TRP A 135 -8.70 8.93 13.38
N TRP A 136 -8.90 8.28 14.52
CA TRP A 136 -10.23 7.83 14.94
C TRP A 136 -11.06 9.03 15.44
N PRO A 137 -12.22 9.35 14.82
CA PRO A 137 -13.04 10.46 15.27
C PRO A 137 -13.61 10.18 16.66
N LYS A 138 -13.27 11.02 17.65
CA LYS A 138 -13.89 10.96 19.00
C LYS A 138 -15.39 11.32 19.00
N GLN A 139 -15.96 11.75 17.88
CA GLN A 139 -17.32 12.31 17.78
C GLN A 139 -18.37 11.41 17.10
N HIS A 140 -18.07 10.13 16.86
CA HIS A 140 -19.08 9.17 16.36
C HIS A 140 -19.42 8.03 17.32
N CYS A 141 -18.93 8.06 18.57
CA CYS A 141 -19.57 7.32 19.66
C CYS A 141 -20.84 8.04 20.12
N ARG A 142 -21.87 8.09 19.27
CA ARG A 142 -23.27 8.14 19.74
C ARG A 142 -23.74 6.71 19.94
N PHE A 143 -23.06 5.98 20.82
CA PHE A 143 -23.72 4.98 21.63
C PHE A 143 -23.97 5.70 22.94
N GLU A 144 -25.23 6.09 23.16
CA GLU A 144 -25.67 6.43 24.50
C GLU A 144 -25.19 5.33 25.43
N ARG A 145 -24.64 5.72 26.58
CA ARG A 145 -24.27 4.81 27.65
C ARG A 145 -25.50 4.01 28.06
N ALA A 146 -25.69 2.83 27.47
CA ALA A 146 -26.36 1.76 28.16
C ALA A 146 -25.37 1.31 29.23
N ASN A 147 -25.47 1.93 30.41
CA ASN A 147 -25.08 1.25 31.63
C ASN A 147 -25.75 -0.13 31.60
N ASP A 148 -24.99 -1.16 31.97
CA ASP A 148 -25.37 -2.58 32.02
C ASP A 148 -25.14 -3.38 30.72
N PHE A 149 -23.88 -3.66 30.39
CA PHE A 149 -23.54 -4.81 29.53
C PHE A 149 -22.74 -5.82 30.34
N ASN A 150 -23.37 -6.96 30.66
CA ASN A 150 -22.77 -8.06 31.40
C ASN A 150 -22.31 -9.14 30.41
N LEU A 151 -21.09 -9.64 30.56
CA LEU A 151 -20.41 -10.58 29.64
C LEU A 151 -21.10 -11.96 29.49
N ARG A 152 -22.26 -12.18 30.13
CA ARG A 152 -23.03 -13.42 30.04
C ARG A 152 -23.96 -13.50 28.83
N ASP A 153 -24.24 -12.37 28.18
CA ASP A 153 -25.24 -12.31 27.09
C ASP A 153 -24.69 -12.78 25.72
N ILE A 154 -23.44 -13.23 25.66
CA ILE A 154 -22.75 -13.61 24.41
C ILE A 154 -23.11 -15.03 23.93
N PHE A 155 -23.79 -15.86 24.76
CA PHE A 155 -23.99 -17.29 24.46
C PHE A 155 -25.45 -17.76 24.32
N GLU A 156 -26.37 -16.93 23.80
CA GLU A 156 -27.66 -17.44 23.29
C GLU A 156 -27.84 -17.14 21.80
N ILE A 157 -27.61 -18.17 20.97
CA ILE A 157 -27.95 -18.16 19.55
C ILE A 157 -29.47 -18.34 19.43
N ARG A 158 -30.20 -17.29 19.05
CA ARG A 158 -31.59 -17.43 18.60
C ARG A 158 -31.63 -17.60 17.08
N PRO A 159 -32.27 -18.65 16.54
CA PRO A 159 -32.38 -18.84 15.10
C PRO A 159 -33.48 -17.95 14.54
N THR A 160 -33.15 -17.08 13.58
CA THR A 160 -34.15 -16.27 12.86
C THR A 160 -34.49 -16.94 11.54
N VAL A 161 -35.75 -17.34 11.40
CA VAL A 161 -36.36 -17.80 10.14
C VAL A 161 -36.50 -16.61 9.19
N ILE A 162 -35.95 -16.74 7.98
CA ILE A 162 -36.09 -15.73 6.91
C ILE A 162 -37.41 -15.97 6.18
N VAL A 163 -38.34 -15.01 6.24
CA VAL A 163 -39.48 -14.96 5.32
C VAL A 163 -39.06 -14.09 4.13
N VAL A 164 -38.93 -14.72 2.97
CA VAL A 164 -38.67 -14.08 1.68
C VAL A 164 -39.97 -13.44 1.19
N LYS A 165 -39.91 -12.16 0.78
CA LYS A 165 -40.91 -11.54 -0.09
C LYS A 165 -40.38 -11.57 -1.52
#